data_AF-A0A174SVR0-F1
#
_entry.id   AF-A0A174SVR0-F1
#
_cell.length_a   1.000
_cell.length_b   1.000
_cell.length_c   1.000
_cell.angle_alpha   90.00
_cell.angle_beta   90.00
_cell.angle_gamma   90.00
#
_symmetry.space_group_name_H-M   'P 1'
#
loop_
_entity.id
_entity.type
_entity.pdbx_description
1 polymer ?
#
loop_
_entity_poly.entity_id
_entity_poly.type
_entity_poly.pdbx_seq_one_letter_code
_entity_poly.pdbx_strand_id
1 'polypeptide(L)' 'MNPYELIVKVQQRMQQDPAFAQKFAQLTQDLNNIPGLQQEVMRIMQLDEKKRKKALDKLPDNVKRTVKEMFDLLNN' A
#
# COMPACT_ATOMS: atom_id res chain seq x y z
N MET A 1 0.47 -10.42 11.38
CA MET A 1 0.11 -10.83 10.01
C MET A 1 1.38 -10.84 9.18
N ASN A 2 1.69 -11.95 8.52
CA ASN A 2 2.83 -12.09 7.63
C ASN A 2 2.53 -11.35 6.30
N PRO A 3 3.50 -10.67 5.65
CA PRO A 3 3.31 -10.07 4.32
C PRO A 3 2.65 -11.00 3.28
N TYR A 4 2.87 -12.32 3.35
CA TYR A 4 2.16 -13.27 2.50
C TYR A 4 0.65 -13.34 2.77
N GLU A 5 0.24 -13.35 4.03
CA GLU A 5 -1.18 -13.36 4.42
C GLU A 5 -1.88 -12.06 3.99
N LEU A 6 -1.15 -10.95 3.97
CA LEU A 6 -1.66 -9.67 3.47
C LEU A 6 -1.97 -9.76 1.97
N ILE A 7 -1.05 -10.32 1.18
CA ILE A 7 -1.24 -10.50 -0.27
C ILE A 7 -2.47 -11.38 -0.53
N VAL A 8 -2.62 -12.49 0.20
CA VAL A 8 -3.76 -13.40 0.02
C VAL A 8 -5.08 -12.71 0.38
N LYS A 9 -5.15 -11.96 1.49
CA LYS A 9 -6.35 -11.21 1.87
C LYS A 9 -6.72 -10.14 0.84
N VAL A 10 -5.75 -9.41 0.34
CA VAL A 10 -5.95 -8.42 -0.72
C VAL A 10 -6.53 -9.10 -1.97
N GLN A 11 -5.93 -10.20 -2.41
CA GLN A 11 -6.39 -10.94 -3.59
C GLN A 11 -7.81 -11.48 -3.42
N GLN A 12 -8.14 -12.05 -2.25
CA GLN A 12 -9.49 -12.52 -1.94
C GLN A 12 -10.50 -11.36 -2.00
N ARG A 13 -10.15 -10.22 -1.43
CA ARG A 13 -11.04 -9.04 -1.43
C ARG A 13 -11.20 -8.44 -2.82
N MET A 14 -10.16 -8.45 -3.65
CA MET A 14 -10.27 -8.07 -5.06
C MET A 14 -11.22 -8.98 -5.85
N GLN A 15 -11.31 -10.26 -5.51
CA GLN A 15 -12.23 -11.19 -6.17
C GLN A 15 -13.68 -11.01 -5.69
N GLN A 16 -13.88 -10.63 -4.43
CA GLN A 16 -15.19 -10.48 -3.81
C GLN A 16 -15.82 -9.10 -4.04
N ASP A 17 -14.99 -8.05 -4.12
CA ASP A 17 -15.43 -6.67 -4.28
C ASP A 17 -14.76 -6.02 -5.52
N PRO A 18 -15.50 -5.92 -6.65
CA PRO A 18 -15.01 -5.29 -7.86
C PRO A 18 -14.66 -3.80 -7.70
N ALA A 19 -15.35 -3.09 -6.80
CA ALA A 19 -15.07 -1.68 -6.54
C ALA A 19 -13.78 -1.52 -5.74
N PHE A 20 -13.54 -2.41 -4.78
CA PHE A 20 -12.24 -2.53 -4.11
C PHE A 20 -11.13 -2.84 -5.11
N ALA A 21 -11.34 -3.80 -6.02
CA ALA A 21 -10.35 -4.18 -7.02
C ALA A 21 -9.97 -3.03 -7.95
N GLN A 22 -10.95 -2.28 -8.45
CA GLN A 22 -10.70 -1.11 -9.30
C GLN A 22 -9.92 -0.02 -8.56
N LYS A 23 -10.32 0.33 -7.33
CA LYS A 23 -9.60 1.33 -6.54
C LYS A 23 -8.19 0.87 -6.20
N PHE A 24 -8.02 -0.39 -5.79
CA PHE A 24 -6.72 -0.96 -5.47
C PHE A 24 -5.79 -0.98 -6.69
N ALA A 25 -6.31 -1.32 -7.88
CA ALA A 25 -5.58 -1.31 -9.13
C ALA A 25 -5.14 0.12 -9.53
N GLN A 26 -6.01 1.12 -9.39
CA GLN A 26 -5.65 2.52 -9.63
C GLN A 26 -4.57 3.00 -8.67
N LEU A 27 -4.72 2.73 -7.37
CA LEU A 27 -3.72 3.12 -6.36
C LEU A 27 -2.37 2.44 -6.63
N THR A 28 -2.35 1.17 -7.04
CA THR A 28 -1.11 0.49 -7.41
C THR A 28 -0.50 1.01 -8.72
N GLN A 29 -1.30 1.42 -9.70
CA GLN A 29 -0.80 2.09 -10.89
C GLN A 29 -0.17 3.45 -10.56
N ASP A 30 -0.82 4.25 -9.70
CA ASP A 30 -0.28 5.53 -9.25
C ASP A 30 1.05 5.35 -8.48
N LEU A 31 1.18 4.28 -7.69
CA LEU A 31 2.44 3.93 -7.04
C LEU A 31 3.50 3.47 -8.05
N ASN A 32 3.14 2.69 -9.06
CA ASN A 32 4.06 2.19 -10.09
C ASN A 32 4.55 3.31 -11.02
N ASN A 33 3.76 4.36 -11.22
CA ASN A 33 4.14 5.55 -11.96
C ASN A 33 5.25 6.36 -11.27
N ILE A 34 5.59 6.03 -10.03
CA ILE A 34 6.65 6.68 -9.26
C ILE A 34 7.87 5.74 -9.22
N PRO A 35 8.92 6.04 -10.00
CA PRO A 35 10.09 5.18 -10.09
C PRO A 35 10.73 4.95 -8.72
N GLY A 36 11.02 3.68 -8.40
CA GLY A 36 11.67 3.30 -7.13
C GLY A 36 10.74 3.24 -5.92
N LEU A 37 9.49 3.69 -6.03
CA LEU A 37 8.57 3.74 -4.90
C LEU A 37 8.19 2.35 -4.38
N GLN A 38 8.03 1.36 -5.26
CA GLN A 38 7.76 -0.01 -4.83
C GLN A 38 8.87 -0.58 -3.94
N GLN A 39 10.14 -0.28 -4.26
CA GLN A 39 11.28 -0.69 -3.45
C GLN A 39 11.32 0.07 -2.12
N GLU A 40 10.97 1.36 -2.15
CA GLU A 40 10.91 2.20 -0.95
C GLU A 40 9.80 1.76 0.00
N VAL A 41 8.59 1.46 -0.50
CA VAL A 41 7.49 0.93 0.29
C VAL A 41 7.85 -0.44 0.90
N MET A 42 8.46 -1.34 0.12
CA MET A 42 8.94 -2.62 0.66
C MET A 42 9.99 -2.43 1.75
N ARG A 43 10.94 -1.52 1.55
CA ARG A 43 11.94 -1.16 2.57
C ARG A 43 11.28 -0.63 3.84
N ILE A 44 10.30 0.27 3.70
CA ILE A 44 9.55 0.89 4.80
C ILE A 44 8.77 -0.15 5.62
N MET A 45 8.15 -1.12 4.96
CA MET A 45 7.39 -2.19 5.61
C MET A 45 8.27 -3.08 6.49
N GLN A 46 9.55 -3.23 6.14
CA GLN A 46 10.53 -3.99 6.93
C GLN A 46 11.10 -3.22 8.14
N LEU A 47 10.84 -1.91 8.23
CA LEU A 47 11.31 -1.09 9.35
C LEU A 47 10.45 -1.27 10.60
N ASP A 48 11.09 -1.04 11.76
CA ASP A 48 10.45 -0.88 13.06
C ASP A 48 9.36 0.20 13.01
N GLU A 49 8.29 0.07 13.79
CA GLU A 49 7.11 0.96 13.73
C GLU A 49 7.46 2.46 13.77
N LYS A 50 8.39 2.85 14.65
CA LYS A 50 8.85 4.24 14.80
C LYS A 50 9.60 4.75 13.56
N LYS A 51 10.38 3.88 12.91
CA LYS A 51 11.12 4.20 11.68
C LYS A 51 10.20 4.17 10.46
N ARG A 52 9.23 3.26 10.44
CA ARG A 52 8.18 3.16 9.43
C ARG A 52 7.37 4.45 9.35
N LYS A 53 6.87 4.97 10.48
CA LYS A 53 6.16 6.26 10.52
C LYS A 53 7.00 7.39 9.93
N LYS A 54 8.26 7.54 10.38
CA LYS A 54 9.17 8.56 9.86
C LYS A 54 9.48 8.42 8.38
N ALA A 55 9.58 7.20 7.87
CA ALA A 55 9.90 6.96 6.47
C ALA A 55 8.67 7.17 5.57
N LEU A 56 7.47 6.81 6.04
CA LEU A 56 6.20 7.18 5.40
C LEU A 56 6.04 8.70 5.33
N ASP A 57 6.40 9.43 6.40
CA ASP A 57 6.37 10.90 6.42
C ASP A 57 7.31 11.57 5.41
N LYS A 58 8.36 10.86 4.97
CA LYS A 58 9.31 11.34 3.96
C LYS A 58 8.87 11.06 2.53
N LEU A 59 7.86 10.21 2.33
CA LEU A 59 7.32 9.97 1.00
C LEU A 59 6.71 11.27 0.44
N PRO A 60 6.66 11.44 -0.89
CA PRO A 60 5.92 12.54 -1.51
C PRO A 60 4.44 12.56 -1.06
N ASP A 61 3.81 13.73 -0.96
CA ASP A 61 2.46 13.84 -0.40
C ASP A 61 1.40 13.07 -1.21
N ASN A 62 1.58 12.98 -2.53
CA ASN A 62 0.76 12.11 -3.39
C ASN A 62 0.90 10.64 -3.00
N VAL A 63 2.12 10.18 -2.68
CA VAL A 63 2.38 8.81 -2.22
C VAL A 63 1.77 8.54 -0.85
N LYS A 64 1.95 9.46 0.12
CA LYS A 64 1.35 9.30 1.46
C LYS A 64 -0.14 9.12 1.36
N ARG A 65 -0.80 9.91 0.50
CA ARG A 65 -2.23 9.80 0.24
C ARG A 65 -2.58 8.42 -0.34
N THR A 66 -1.90 7.99 -1.40
CA THR A 66 -2.13 6.69 -2.04
C THR A 66 -1.91 5.51 -1.09
N VAL A 67 -0.84 5.54 -0.29
CA VAL A 67 -0.52 4.51 0.71
C VAL A 67 -1.56 4.50 1.83
N LYS A 68 -1.96 5.69 2.32
CA LYS A 68 -3.00 5.83 3.35
C LYS A 68 -4.34 5.30 2.85
N GLU A 69 -4.74 5.66 1.63
CA GLU A 69 -5.97 5.17 1.02
C GLU A 69 -5.95 3.66 0.82
N MET A 70 -4.81 3.07 0.43
CA MET A 70 -4.63 1.61 0.42
C MET A 70 -4.82 0.99 1.81
N PHE A 71 -4.24 1.57 2.86
CA PHE A 71 -4.41 1.07 4.23
C PHE A 71 -5.86 1.19 4.72
N ASP A 72 -6.52 2.32 4.45
CA ASP A 72 -7.92 2.53 4.81
C ASP A 72 -8.86 1.59 4.04
N LEU A 73 -8.54 1.27 2.78
CA LEU A 73 -9.23 0.24 1.98
C LEU A 73 -9.05 -1.17 2.55
N LEU A 74 -7.89 -1.48 3.13
CA LEU A 74 -7.59 -2.80 3.71
C LEU A 74 -8.16 -2.99 5.12
N ASN A 75 -8.40 -1.90 5.85
CA ASN A 75 -8.91 -1.92 7.22
C ASN A 75 -10.43 -1.71 7.34
N ASN A 76 -11.09 -1.17 6.30
CA ASN A 76 -12.55 -1.31 6.14
C ASN A 76 -12.89 -2.73 5.70
#